data_AF-A0A7J8XQJ9-F1
#
_entry.id   AF-A0A7J8XQJ9-F1
#
_cell.length_a   1.000
_cell.length_b   1.000
_cell.length_c   1.000
_cell.angle_alpha   90.00
_cell.angle_beta   90.00
_cell.angle_gamma   90.00
#
_symmetry.space_group_name_H-M   'P 1'
#
loop_
_entity.id
_entity.type
_entity.pdbx_description
1 polymer ?
#
loop_
_entity_poly.entity_id
_entity_poly.type
_entity_poly.pdbx_seq_one_letter_code
_entity_poly.pdbx_strand_id
1 'polypeptide(L)'
;MDNGLLRFDHVRIPRNQMLMRVSQVTREGKFVQSDVPRQLVYGTMVYVRQTIVSDASCALARAVCIATRYSAVRRQFGSQNGGPETQVPCIGSYTHMHVVSSMGCCYTRLPSMITCNGLFFPVETSK
;
A
#
# COMPACT_ATOMS: atom_id res chain seq x y z
N MET A 1 16.65 -2.08 -8.86
CA MET A 1 15.90 -3.30 -8.51
C MET A 1 16.40 -4.37 -9.46
N ASP A 2 17.00 -5.42 -8.93
CA ASP A 2 17.59 -6.50 -9.74
C ASP A 2 16.67 -7.72 -9.67
N ASN A 3 15.47 -7.56 -10.25
CA ASN A 3 14.51 -8.64 -10.34
C ASN A 3 15.07 -9.71 -11.30
N GLY A 4 15.52 -10.83 -10.74
CA GLY A 4 16.14 -11.92 -11.48
C GLY A 4 15.24 -13.14 -11.67
N LEU A 5 15.71 -14.08 -12.48
CA LEU A 5 15.12 -15.41 -12.63
C LEU A 5 15.92 -16.42 -11.79
N LEU A 6 15.22 -17.38 -11.19
CA LEU A 6 15.84 -18.49 -10.46
C LEU A 6 15.40 -19.82 -11.08
N ARG A 7 16.36 -20.66 -11.46
CA ARG A 7 16.13 -22.04 -11.93
C ARG A 7 16.80 -23.01 -10.96
N PHE A 8 16.04 -23.99 -10.51
CA PHE A 8 16.56 -25.12 -9.74
C PHE A 8 16.66 -26.35 -10.65
N ASP A 9 17.81 -27.02 -10.64
CA ASP A 9 18.02 -28.31 -11.28
C ASP A 9 18.54 -29.30 -10.23
N HIS A 10 17.69 -30.25 -9.82
CA HIS A 10 17.98 -31.29 -8.81
C HIS A 10 18.71 -30.82 -7.54
N VAL A 11 18.42 -29.62 -7.06
CA VAL A 11 19.01 -29.07 -5.83
C VAL A 11 18.49 -29.84 -4.61
N ARG A 12 19.41 -30.43 -3.84
CA ARG A 12 19.09 -31.18 -2.61
C ARG A 12 19.15 -30.24 -1.41
N ILE A 13 18.02 -30.13 -0.71
CA ILE A 13 17.90 -29.39 0.56
C ILE A 13 17.57 -30.36 1.70
N PRO A 14 18.17 -30.20 2.89
CA PRO A 14 17.84 -31.03 4.04
C PRO A 14 16.40 -30.79 4.50
N ARG A 15 15.76 -31.84 5.02
CA ARG A 15 14.34 -31.84 5.41
C ARG A 15 13.96 -30.69 6.37
N ASN A 16 14.86 -30.29 7.24
CA ASN A 16 14.65 -29.22 8.23
C ASN A 16 14.52 -27.81 7.62
N GLN A 17 14.80 -27.64 6.33
CA GLN A 17 14.59 -26.37 5.62
C GLN A 17 13.15 -26.18 5.11
N MET A 18 12.29 -27.18 5.25
CA MET A 18 10.86 -27.04 5.00
C MET A 18 10.21 -26.25 6.16
N LEU A 19 9.37 -25.26 5.83
CA LEU A 19 8.59 -24.51 6.82
C LEU A 19 7.48 -25.38 7.43
N MET A 20 7.80 -26.05 8.54
CA MET A 20 6.97 -27.09 9.15
C MET A 20 5.91 -26.61 10.14
N ARG A 21 5.58 -25.31 10.18
CA ARG A 21 4.66 -24.72 11.19
C ARG A 21 3.19 -25.12 11.00
N VAL A 22 2.74 -25.28 9.75
CA VAL A 22 1.34 -25.58 9.40
C VAL A 22 1.20 -26.98 8.77
N SER A 23 2.30 -27.50 8.23
CA SER A 23 2.33 -28.80 7.55
C SER A 23 3.68 -29.45 7.81
N GLN A 24 3.65 -30.68 8.32
CA GLN A 24 4.84 -31.43 8.72
C GLN A 24 5.03 -32.66 7.83
N VAL A 25 6.29 -33.05 7.66
CA VAL A 25 6.65 -34.30 6.98
C VAL A 25 7.53 -35.10 7.93
N THR A 26 7.07 -36.28 8.33
CA THR A 26 7.82 -37.15 9.25
C THR A 26 9.06 -37.76 8.58
N ARG A 27 9.95 -38.41 9.34
CA ARG A 27 11.18 -38.99 8.76
C ARG A 27 10.86 -40.15 7.82
N GLU A 28 9.72 -40.80 8.06
CA GLU A 28 9.16 -41.88 7.25
C GLU A 28 8.48 -41.36 5.97
N GLY A 29 8.45 -40.04 5.75
CA GLY A 29 7.86 -39.42 4.56
C GLY A 29 6.34 -39.24 4.63
N LYS A 30 5.72 -39.38 5.80
CA LYS A 30 4.26 -39.16 5.95
C LYS A 30 3.97 -37.67 6.13
N PHE A 31 2.96 -37.19 5.40
CA PHE A 31 2.43 -35.84 5.55
C PHE A 31 1.46 -35.77 6.73
N VAL A 32 1.70 -34.83 7.64
CA VAL A 32 0.86 -34.59 8.83
C VAL A 32 0.49 -33.12 8.85
N GLN A 33 -0.81 -32.82 8.87
CA GLN A 33 -1.27 -31.45 9.11
C GLN A 33 -1.09 -31.14 10.59
N SER A 34 -0.51 -29.98 10.90
CA SER A 34 -0.34 -29.55 12.29
C SER A 34 -1.67 -29.03 12.86
N ASP A 35 -1.82 -29.08 14.18
CA ASP A 35 -2.99 -28.56 14.91
C ASP A 35 -3.15 -27.03 14.86
N VAL A 36 -2.23 -26.35 14.17
CA VAL A 36 -2.24 -24.89 14.03
C VAL A 36 -3.36 -24.49 13.07
N PRO A 37 -4.28 -23.58 13.46
CA PRO A 37 -5.34 -23.14 12.59
C PRO A 37 -4.75 -22.45 11.36
N ARG A 38 -5.10 -22.96 10.18
CA ARG A 38 -4.65 -22.44 8.87
C ARG A 38 -4.98 -20.95 8.68
N GLN A 39 -5.93 -20.43 9.46
CA GLN A 39 -6.35 -19.05 9.48
C GLN A 39 -5.22 -18.07 9.84
N LEU A 40 -4.23 -18.48 10.64
CA LEU A 40 -3.10 -17.63 11.04
C LEU A 40 -2.20 -17.22 9.87
N VAL A 41 -2.15 -18.02 8.79
CA VAL A 41 -1.37 -17.69 7.58
C VAL A 41 -1.94 -16.42 6.91
N TYR A 42 -3.25 -16.21 7.00
CA TYR A 42 -3.88 -15.00 6.43
C TYR A 42 -3.47 -13.72 7.15
N GLY A 43 -3.04 -13.79 8.42
CA GLY A 43 -2.61 -12.60 9.17
C GLY A 43 -1.47 -11.84 8.48
N THR A 44 -0.51 -12.57 7.89
CA THR A 44 0.60 -11.95 7.16
C THR A 44 0.11 -11.32 5.85
N MET A 45 -0.81 -11.98 5.14
CA MET A 45 -1.38 -11.44 3.89
C MET A 45 -2.18 -10.16 4.14
N VAL A 46 -2.95 -10.11 5.22
CA VAL A 46 -3.72 -8.91 5.62
C VAL A 46 -2.77 -7.78 6.00
N TYR A 47 -1.72 -8.06 6.76
CA TYR A 47 -0.70 -7.07 7.13
C TYR A 47 0.00 -6.48 5.90
N VAL A 48 0.51 -7.32 4.99
CA VAL A 48 1.16 -6.83 3.76
C VAL A 48 0.19 -5.97 2.94
N ARG A 49 -1.08 -6.36 2.80
CA ARG A 49 -2.08 -5.54 2.11
C ARG A 49 -2.31 -4.20 2.78
N GLN A 50 -2.34 -4.15 4.12
CA GLN A 50 -2.44 -2.90 4.85
C GLN A 50 -1.24 -1.98 4.55
N THR A 51 -0.01 -2.53 4.54
CA THR A 51 1.19 -1.74 4.24
C THR A 51 1.18 -1.15 2.83
N ILE A 52 0.75 -1.92 1.81
CA ILE A 52 0.65 -1.45 0.42
C ILE A 52 -0.31 -0.25 0.32
N VAL A 53 -1.47 -0.34 0.97
CA VAL A 53 -2.46 0.74 0.90
C VAL A 53 -1.94 1.99 1.67
N SER A 54 -1.12 1.81 2.70
CA SER A 54 -0.48 2.92 3.44
C SER A 54 0.61 3.60 2.62
N ASP A 55 1.39 2.82 1.88
CA ASP A 55 2.40 3.37 0.97
C ASP A 55 1.73 4.12 -0.20
N ALA A 56 0.63 3.57 -0.73
CA ALA A 56 -0.17 4.23 -1.76
C ALA A 56 -0.72 5.58 -1.31
N SER A 57 -1.22 5.71 -0.07
CA SER A 57 -1.72 6.99 0.44
C SER A 57 -0.59 8.02 0.61
N CYS A 58 0.59 7.58 1.05
CA CYS A 58 1.78 8.44 1.15
C CYS A 58 2.25 8.93 -0.23
N ALA A 59 2.33 8.03 -1.20
CA ALA A 59 2.69 8.36 -2.58
C ALA A 59 1.69 9.34 -3.22
N LEU A 60 0.38 9.12 -3.01
CA LEU A 60 -0.67 10.02 -3.47
C LEU A 60 -0.59 11.39 -2.81
N ALA A 61 -0.35 11.47 -1.48
CA ALA A 61 -0.22 12.74 -0.78
C ALA A 61 0.93 13.59 -1.34
N ARG A 62 2.06 12.97 -1.67
CA ARG A 62 3.19 13.64 -2.32
C ARG A 62 2.83 14.15 -3.72
N ALA A 63 2.19 13.32 -4.53
CA ALA A 63 1.76 13.70 -5.88
C ALA A 63 0.74 14.86 -5.86
N VAL A 64 -0.26 14.78 -4.98
CA VAL A 64 -1.28 15.82 -4.79
C VAL A 64 -0.64 17.12 -4.30
N CYS A 65 0.30 17.08 -3.36
CA CYS A 65 0.99 18.28 -2.89
C CYS A 65 1.70 19.03 -4.02
N ILE A 66 2.39 18.30 -4.91
CA ILE A 66 3.06 18.88 -6.08
C ILE A 66 2.02 19.45 -7.06
N ALA A 67 0.98 18.67 -7.37
CA ALA A 67 -0.07 19.08 -8.31
C ALA A 67 -0.82 20.34 -7.84
N THR A 68 -1.17 20.43 -6.56
CA THR A 68 -1.85 21.59 -5.97
C THR A 68 -0.96 22.83 -6.00
N ARG A 69 0.34 22.70 -5.65
CA ARG A 69 1.29 23.83 -5.72
C ARG A 69 1.46 24.33 -7.15
N TYR A 70 1.62 23.44 -8.11
CA TYR A 70 1.76 23.81 -9.50
C TYR A 70 0.48 24.45 -10.06
N SER A 71 -0.69 23.90 -9.73
CA SER A 71 -1.99 24.41 -10.18
C SER A 71 -2.31 25.82 -9.64
N ALA A 72 -1.77 26.20 -8.48
CA ALA A 72 -1.94 27.53 -7.91
C ALA A 72 -1.13 28.61 -8.66
N VAL A 73 -0.01 28.23 -9.27
CA VAL A 73 0.88 29.17 -10.00
C VAL A 73 0.57 29.18 -11.50
N ARG A 74 0.10 28.06 -12.05
CA ARG A 74 -0.16 27.91 -13.49
C ARG A 74 -1.32 28.81 -13.95
N ARG A 75 -1.03 29.66 -14.93
CA ARG A 75 -2.00 30.47 -15.69
C ARG A 75 -2.16 29.84 -17.07
N GLN A 76 -3.38 29.59 -17.50
CA GLN A 76 -3.66 29.07 -18.82
C GLN A 76 -5.07 29.51 -19.23
N PHE A 77 -5.24 29.80 -20.53
CA PHE A 77 -6.34 30.56 -21.16
C PHE A 77 -6.11 32.08 -21.20
N GLY A 78 -6.26 32.63 -22.42
CA GLY A 78 -5.98 34.02 -22.74
C GLY A 78 -6.89 35.01 -22.01
N SER A 79 -6.36 36.19 -21.76
CA SER A 79 -7.10 37.33 -21.21
C SER A 79 -8.29 37.68 -22.10
N GLN A 80 -9.49 37.67 -21.54
CA GLN A 80 -10.54 38.54 -22.08
C GLN A 80 -10.07 39.96 -21.77
N ASN A 81 -9.54 40.68 -22.77
CA ASN A 81 -9.19 42.11 -22.75
C ASN A 81 -7.71 42.49 -22.44
N GLY A 82 -6.73 41.77 -22.99
CA GLY A 82 -5.35 42.28 -23.16
C GLY A 82 -4.54 42.53 -21.88
N GLY A 83 -5.00 42.07 -20.72
CA GLY A 83 -4.25 42.06 -19.46
C GLY A 83 -3.37 40.81 -19.30
N PRO A 84 -2.55 40.73 -18.22
CA PRO A 84 -1.80 39.52 -17.91
C PRO A 84 -2.75 38.32 -17.82
N GLU A 85 -2.41 37.21 -18.50
CA GLU A 85 -3.23 35.99 -18.71
C GLU A 85 -4.13 35.70 -17.52
N THR A 86 -5.43 35.46 -17.68
CA THR A 86 -6.32 35.21 -16.53
C THR A 86 -5.75 34.07 -15.68
N GLN A 87 -5.44 34.32 -14.40
CA GLN A 87 -5.36 33.24 -13.41
C GLN A 87 -6.79 32.70 -13.32
N VAL A 88 -7.19 31.82 -14.23
CA VAL A 88 -8.28 30.91 -13.92
C VAL A 88 -7.62 29.97 -12.92
N PRO A 89 -7.89 30.09 -11.61
CA PRO A 89 -7.31 29.15 -10.68
C PRO A 89 -7.88 27.81 -11.15
N CYS A 90 -7.02 26.89 -11.59
CA CYS A 90 -7.49 25.59 -12.08
C CYS A 90 -8.31 24.84 -11.01
N ILE A 91 -8.34 25.34 -9.76
CA ILE A 91 -9.31 25.09 -8.69
C ILE A 91 -10.77 25.05 -9.15
N GLY A 92 -11.18 25.82 -10.18
CA GLY A 92 -12.54 25.81 -10.71
C GLY A 92 -12.77 24.85 -11.89
N SER A 93 -11.71 24.27 -12.46
CA SER A 93 -11.79 23.40 -13.63
C SER A 93 -11.89 21.93 -13.20
N TYR A 94 -12.68 21.11 -13.91
CA TYR A 94 -12.97 19.69 -13.62
C TYR A 94 -11.74 18.85 -13.20
N THR A 95 -10.55 19.20 -13.68
CA THR A 95 -9.26 18.57 -13.34
C THR A 95 -8.84 18.69 -11.87
N HIS A 96 -9.20 19.77 -11.15
CA HIS A 96 -8.86 19.93 -9.73
C HIS A 96 -9.91 19.28 -8.80
N MET A 97 -11.14 19.02 -9.28
CA MET A 97 -12.12 18.21 -8.55
C MET A 97 -11.62 16.77 -8.34
N HIS A 98 -10.84 16.23 -9.28
CA HIS A 98 -10.13 14.96 -9.13
C HIS A 98 -9.03 15.03 -8.06
N VAL A 99 -8.32 16.16 -7.95
CA VAL A 99 -7.28 16.39 -6.93
C VAL A 99 -7.92 16.50 -5.54
N VAL A 100 -9.04 17.19 -5.40
CA VAL A 100 -9.78 17.29 -4.13
C VAL A 100 -10.40 15.95 -3.72
N SER A 101 -11.00 15.21 -4.67
CA SER A 101 -11.51 13.85 -4.40
C SER A 101 -10.39 12.88 -3.98
N SER A 102 -9.23 12.93 -4.63
CA SER A 102 -8.08 12.10 -4.24
C SER A 102 -7.49 12.49 -2.88
N MET A 103 -7.55 13.77 -2.50
CA MET A 103 -7.18 14.24 -1.16
C MET A 103 -8.17 13.73 -0.10
N GLY A 104 -9.48 13.70 -0.39
CA GLY A 104 -10.50 13.11 0.47
C GLY A 104 -10.34 11.59 0.66
N CYS A 105 -9.95 10.86 -0.38
CA CYS A 105 -9.61 9.44 -0.27
C CYS A 105 -8.37 9.19 0.60
N CYS A 106 -7.37 10.09 0.58
CA CYS A 106 -6.20 9.97 1.45
C CYS A 106 -6.60 10.19 2.92
N TYR A 107 -7.38 11.24 3.20
CA TYR A 107 -7.79 11.60 4.57
C TYR A 107 -8.73 10.60 5.24
N THR A 108 -9.63 9.96 4.50
CA THR A 108 -10.57 8.95 5.05
C THR A 108 -9.92 7.58 5.27
N ARG A 109 -8.88 7.26 4.49
CA ARG A 109 -8.21 5.94 4.51
C ARG A 109 -7.10 5.83 5.56
N LEU A 110 -6.54 6.95 6.03
CA LEU A 110 -5.56 7.02 7.12
C LEU A 110 -6.11 6.63 8.52
N PRO A 111 -7.22 7.21 9.02
CA PRO A 111 -7.75 6.86 10.34
C PRO A 111 -8.37 5.45 10.37
N SER A 112 -9.03 5.02 9.29
CA SER A 112 -9.53 3.63 9.18
C SER A 112 -8.40 2.58 9.21
N MET A 113 -7.20 2.94 8.78
CA MET A 113 -6.00 2.10 8.91
C MET A 113 -5.42 2.03 10.31
N ILE A 114 -5.37 3.16 11.03
CA ILE A 114 -4.89 3.19 12.41
C ILE A 114 -5.80 2.31 13.28
N THR A 115 -7.11 2.39 13.06
CA THR A 115 -8.09 1.55 13.77
C THR A 115 -7.96 0.07 13.38
N CYS A 116 -7.71 -0.27 12.11
CA CYS A 116 -7.47 -1.66 11.70
C CYS A 116 -6.18 -2.26 12.30
N ASN A 117 -5.10 -1.47 12.38
CA ASN A 117 -3.86 -1.93 13.01
C ASN A 117 -4.04 -2.14 14.53
N GLY A 118 -4.74 -1.23 15.21
CA GLY A 118 -5.02 -1.37 16.64
C GLY A 118 -5.99 -2.50 17.00
N LEU A 119 -6.91 -2.87 16.10
CA LEU A 119 -7.85 -3.98 16.29
C LEU A 119 -7.24 -5.36 15.99
N PHE A 120 -6.27 -5.45 15.07
CA PHE A 120 -5.71 -6.73 14.62
C PHE A 120 -4.37 -7.08 15.29
N PHE A 121 -3.63 -6.06 15.76
CA PHE A 121 -2.43 -6.22 16.55
C PHE A 121 -2.52 -5.25 17.74
N PRO A 122 -3.06 -5.67 18.90
CA PRO A 122 -2.90 -4.89 20.10
C PRO A 122 -1.40 -4.77 20.33
N VAL A 123 -0.90 -3.53 20.31
CA VAL A 123 0.48 -3.22 20.60
C VAL A 123 0.77 -3.79 21.98
N GLU A 124 1.56 -4.86 22.02
CA GLU A 124 2.13 -5.42 23.24
C GLU A 124 3.26 -4.47 23.70
N THR A 125 2.89 -3.24 24.04
CA THR A 125 3.70 -2.37 24.90
C THR A 125 3.40 -2.75 26.33
N SER A 126 4.00 -3.86 26.78
CA SER A 126 4.25 -4.11 28.20
C SER A 126 5.75 -4.21 28.39
N LYS A 127 6.34 -3.08 28.77
CA LYS A 127 7.36 -3.08 29.82
C LYS A 127 6.65 -2.68 31.10
#